data_AF-A0A554RK29-F1
#
_entry.id   AF-A0A554RK29-F1
#
_cell.length_a   1.000
_cell.length_b   1.000
_cell.length_c   1.000
_cell.angle_alpha   90.00
_cell.angle_beta   90.00
_cell.angle_gamma   90.00
#
_symmetry.space_group_name_H-M   'P 1'
#
loop_
_entity.id
_entity.type
_entity.pdbx_description
1 polymer ?
#
loop_
_entity_poly.entity_id
_entity_poly.type
_entity_poly.pdbx_seq_one_letter_code
_entity_poly.pdbx_strand_id
1 'polypeptide(L)' 'MAHLSDEHLKAAQAVVERVGAYQESAPDRDTAKELRDGLDEAGVSLSDDDLTKLVDAIDDRGVVDVSEVLG' A
#
# COMPACT_ATOMS: atom_id res chain seq x y z
N MET A 1 10.25 0.76 -12.69
CA MET A 1 8.80 0.84 -12.85
C MET A 1 8.29 -0.57 -13.01
N ALA A 2 7.95 -1.24 -11.91
CA ALA A 2 7.34 -2.55 -11.96
C ALA A 2 5.98 -2.39 -12.63
N HIS A 3 5.79 -2.97 -13.82
CA HIS A 3 4.47 -3.00 -14.44
C HIS A 3 3.66 -4.07 -13.70
N LEU A 4 2.99 -3.65 -12.62
CA LEU A 4 1.98 -4.48 -11.97
C LEU A 4 0.92 -4.82 -13.02
N SER A 5 0.45 -6.07 -13.01
CA SER A 5 -0.73 -6.43 -13.77
C SER A 5 -1.95 -5.70 -13.18
N ASP A 6 -3.01 -5.52 -13.98
CA ASP A 6 -4.27 -4.91 -13.50
C ASP A 6 -4.82 -5.61 -12.24
N GLU A 7 -4.66 -6.94 -12.17
CA GLU A 7 -5.05 -7.75 -11.01
C GLU A 7 -4.17 -7.45 -9.79
N HIS A 8 -2.86 -7.31 -9.95
CA HIS A 8 -1.97 -6.90 -8.86
C HIS A 8 -2.20 -5.46 -8.42
N LEU A 9 -2.55 -4.56 -9.35
CA LEU A 9 -2.87 -3.18 -9.02
C LEU A 9 -4.15 -3.10 -8.18
N LYS A 10 -5.20 -3.83 -8.55
CA LYS A 10 -6.43 -3.96 -7.74
C LYS A 10 -6.16 -4.57 -6.36
N ALA A 11 -5.36 -5.62 -6.32
CA ALA A 11 -5.01 -6.28 -5.06
C ALA A 11 -4.22 -5.33 -4.14
N ALA A 12 -3.23 -4.60 -4.67
CA ALA A 12 -2.51 -3.58 -3.92
C ALA A 12 -3.45 -2.46 -3.44
N GLN A 13 -4.36 -1.99 -4.31
CA GLN A 13 -5.34 -0.97 -3.95
C GLN A 13 -6.22 -1.40 -2.78
N ALA A 14 -6.71 -2.64 -2.78
CA ALA A 14 -7.52 -3.17 -1.67
C ALA A 14 -6.74 -3.22 -0.34
N VAL A 15 -5.44 -3.50 -0.39
CA VAL A 15 -4.58 -3.49 0.81
C VAL A 15 -4.36 -2.07 1.31
N VAL A 16 -4.08 -1.11 0.42
CA VAL A 16 -3.91 0.31 0.78
C VAL A 16 -5.18 0.88 1.43
N GLU A 17 -6.36 0.59 0.86
CA GLU A 17 -7.63 1.00 1.43
C GLU A 17 -7.84 0.44 2.85
N ARG A 18 -7.49 -0.83 3.06
CA ARG A 18 -7.54 -1.46 4.39
C ARG A 18 -6.62 -0.75 5.38
N VAL A 19 -5.34 -0.58 5.03
CA VAL A 19 -4.32 -0.02 5.92
C VAL A 19 -4.59 1.46 6.22
N GLY A 20 -4.89 2.26 5.20
CA GLY A 20 -5.18 3.68 5.35
C GLY A 20 -6.44 3.95 6.17
N ALA A 21 -7.50 3.15 6.01
CA ALA A 21 -8.72 3.28 6.81
C ALA A 21 -8.49 2.96 8.31
N TYR A 22 -7.58 2.04 8.63
CA TYR A 22 -7.25 1.71 10.02
C TYR A 22 -6.34 2.77 10.68
N GLN A 23 -5.41 3.37 9.92
CA GLN A 23 -4.53 4.46 10.39
C GLN A 23 -5.32 5.65 10.97
N GLU A 24 -6.41 6.04 10.33
CA GLU A 24 -7.30 7.11 10.82
C GLU A 24 -7.85 6.84 12.24
N SER A 25 -7.94 5.57 12.63
CA SER A 25 -8.47 5.12 13.93
C SER A 25 -7.41 4.61 14.93
N ALA A 26 -6.20 4.29 14.47
CA ALA A 26 -5.17 3.61 15.25
C ALA A 26 -3.73 3.98 14.78
N PRO A 27 -3.25 5.20 15.07
CA PRO A 27 -1.99 5.75 14.55
C PRO A 27 -0.71 5.08 15.09
N ASP A 28 -0.80 4.22 16.11
CA ASP A 28 0.36 3.54 16.71
C ASP A 28 0.81 2.28 15.93
N ARG A 29 0.23 1.98 14.76
CA ARG A 29 0.61 0.82 13.94
C ARG A 29 1.73 1.14 12.96
N ASP A 30 2.60 0.17 12.73
CA ASP A 30 3.64 0.22 11.71
C ASP A 30 3.02 0.03 10.31
N THR A 31 2.76 1.14 9.60
CA THR A 31 2.18 1.16 8.24
C THR A 31 2.96 0.27 7.29
N ALA A 32 4.29 0.29 7.35
CA ALA A 32 5.15 -0.47 6.45
C ALA A 32 4.97 -1.98 6.65
N LYS A 33 4.87 -2.42 7.91
CA LYS A 33 4.61 -3.82 8.24
C LYS A 33 3.24 -4.28 7.75
N GLU A 34 2.19 -3.52 8.03
CA GLU A 34 0.81 -3.88 7.66
C GLU A 34 0.61 -3.92 6.14
N LEU A 35 1.24 -2.98 5.43
CA LEU A 35 1.21 -2.92 3.98
C LEU A 35 1.96 -4.12 3.37
N ARG A 36 3.15 -4.45 3.89
CA ARG A 36 3.92 -5.62 3.44
C ARG A 36 3.17 -6.93 3.67
N ASP A 37 2.67 -7.13 4.89
CA ASP A 37 1.93 -8.35 5.26
C ASP A 37 0.67 -8.51 4.38
N GLY A 38 -0.07 -7.43 4.12
CA GLY A 38 -1.26 -7.46 3.26
C GLY A 38 -0.96 -7.71 1.78
N LEU A 39 0.14 -7.16 1.25
CA LEU A 39 0.58 -7.40 -0.12
C LEU A 39 1.02 -8.87 -0.30
N ASP A 40 1.75 -9.42 0.66
CA ASP A 40 2.16 -10.83 0.66
C ASP A 40 0.95 -11.77 0.73
N GLU A 41 -0.06 -11.48 1.57
CA GLU A 41 -1.34 -12.20 1.62
C GLU A 41 -2.06 -12.19 0.26
N ALA A 42 -1.96 -11.07 -0.47
CA ALA A 42 -2.57 -10.90 -1.79
C ALA A 42 -1.73 -11.45 -2.95
N GLY A 43 -0.53 -11.98 -2.67
CA GLY A 43 0.40 -12.47 -3.68
C GLY A 43 1.03 -11.36 -4.54
N VAL A 44 0.99 -10.12 -4.07
CA VAL A 44 1.59 -8.96 -4.75
C VAL A 44 2.96 -8.69 -4.17
N SER A 45 3.99 -8.75 -5.01
CA SER A 45 5.34 -8.35 -4.62
C SER A 45 5.67 -6.97 -5.17
N LEU A 46 6.00 -6.03 -4.29
CA LEU A 46 6.53 -4.71 -4.64
C LEU A 46 8.03 -4.66 -4.34
N SER A 47 8.73 -3.77 -5.04
CA SER A 47 10.08 -3.39 -4.65
C SER A 47 10.06 -2.64 -3.32
N ASP A 48 11.15 -2.68 -2.55
CA ASP A 48 11.24 -1.92 -1.30
C ASP A 48 11.05 -0.41 -1.56
N ASP A 49 11.54 0.12 -2.69
CA ASP A 49 11.34 1.52 -3.08
C ASP A 49 9.87 1.87 -3.31
N ASP A 50 9.11 1.01 -3.99
CA ASP A 50 7.68 1.24 -4.25
C ASP A 50 6.85 1.07 -2.96
N LEU A 51 7.25 0.13 -2.09
CA LEU A 51 6.66 -0.01 -0.76
C LEU A 51 6.87 1.28 0.07
N THR A 52 8.09 1.82 0.10
CA THR A 52 8.39 3.07 0.81
C THR A 52 7.55 4.24 0.29
N LYS A 53 7.40 4.40 -1.02
CA LYS A 53 6.55 5.47 -1.59
C LYS A 53 5.09 5.36 -1.13
N LEU A 54 4.54 4.15 -1.08
CA LEU A 54 3.18 3.94 -0.62
C LEU A 54 3.04 4.24 0.88
N VAL A 55 4.01 3.83 1.69
CA VAL A 55 4.04 4.14 3.13
C VAL A 55 4.06 5.65 3.35
N ASP A 56 5.00 6.36 2.73
CA ASP A 56 5.12 7.81 2.85
C ASP A 56 3.83 8.52 2.41
N ALA A 57 3.21 8.05 1.32
CA ALA A 57 1.96 8.61 0.82
C ALA A 57 0.77 8.36 1.76
N ILE A 58 0.71 7.19 2.40
CA ILE A 58 -0.34 6.84 3.37
C ILE A 58 -0.17 7.63 4.66
N ASP A 59 1.05 7.74 5.16
CA ASP A 59 1.33 8.47 6.40
C ASP A 59 1.05 9.99 6.26
N ASP A 60 1.21 10.56 5.07
CA ASP A 60 0.92 11.98 4.80
C ASP A 60 -0.57 12.25 4.51
N ARG A 61 -1.24 11.37 3.74
CA ARG A 61 -2.55 11.65 3.13
C ARG A 61 -3.67 10.68 3.53
N GLY A 62 -3.36 9.58 4.20
CA GLY A 62 -4.30 8.51 4.51
C GLY A 62 -4.51 7.54 3.33
N VAL A 63 -5.75 7.27 2.94
CA VAL A 63 -6.03 6.37 1.81
C VAL A 63 -5.59 7.05 0.49
N VAL A 64 -4.75 6.36 -0.29
CA VAL A 64 -4.21 6.84 -1.57
C VAL A 64 -4.53 5.88 -2.72
N ASP A 65 -4.46 6.39 -3.96
CA ASP A 65 -4.52 5.58 -5.17
C ASP A 65 -3.13 5.02 -5.51
N VAL A 66 -2.99 3.70 -5.59
CA VAL A 66 -1.71 3.04 -5.89
C VAL A 66 -1.17 3.45 -7.26
N SER A 67 -2.03 3.66 -8.25
CA SER A 67 -1.64 4.07 -9.60
C SER A 67 -1.16 5.52 -9.65
N GLU A 68 -1.66 6.38 -8.76
CA GLU A 68 -1.16 7.76 -8.61
C GLU A 68 0.25 7.77 -8.01
N VAL A 69 0.53 6.87 -7.06
CA VAL A 69 1.80 6.84 -6.32
C VAL A 69 2.91 6.10 -7.08
N LEU A 70 2.55 5.03 -7.81
CA LEU A 70 3.51 4.14 -8.48
C LEU A 70 3.55 4.27 -10.01
N GLY A 71 2.63 5.05 -10.60
CA GLY A 71 2.52 5.29 -12.04
C GLY A 71 3.54 6.26 -12.63
#